data_AF-A0A0T2Y9Y7-F1
#
_entry.id   AF-A0A0T2Y9Y7-F1
#
_cell.length_a   1.000
_cell.length_b   1.000
_cell.length_c   1.000
_cell.angle_alpha   90.00
_cell.angle_beta   90.00
_cell.angle_gamma   90.00
#
_symmetry.space_group_name_H-M   'P 1'
#
loop_
_entity.id
_entity.type
_entity.pdbx_description
1 polymer ?
#
loop_
_entity_poly.entity_id
_entity_poly.type
_entity_poly.pdbx_seq_one_letter_code
_entity_poly.pdbx_strand_id
1 'polypeptide(L)' 'MPAVEEKKVPKRAPLPANLPRREIRHEPDSTTCACGCQMKRVGEDVAEKLDYVPGVFTVERHIQWDGRPHLVPSL' A
#
# COMPACT_ATOMS: atom_id res chain seq x y z
N MET A 1 11.07 -33.65 26.24
CA MET A 1 11.49 -32.29 25.85
C MET A 1 11.65 -32.26 24.34
N PRO A 2 10.80 -31.59 23.55
CA PRO A 2 11.19 -31.14 22.23
C PRO A 2 11.46 -29.63 22.27
N ALA A 3 12.63 -29.24 21.79
CA ALA A 3 12.94 -27.84 21.51
C ALA A 3 12.09 -27.40 20.31
N VAL A 4 11.33 -26.31 20.48
CA VAL A 4 10.64 -25.67 19.36
C VAL A 4 11.72 -25.02 18.50
N GLU A 5 11.99 -25.63 17.36
CA GLU A 5 12.89 -25.08 16.36
C GLU A 5 12.21 -23.83 15.76
N GLU A 6 12.69 -22.65 16.15
CA GLU A 6 12.17 -21.37 15.69
C GLU A 6 12.28 -21.27 14.17
N LYS A 7 11.17 -21.50 13.48
CA LYS A 7 11.04 -21.25 12.04
C LYS A 7 11.43 -19.79 11.78
N LYS A 8 12.58 -19.59 11.13
CA LYS A 8 13.03 -18.27 10.64
C LYS A 8 11.98 -17.74 9.66
N VAL A 9 11.05 -16.93 10.16
CA VAL A 9 10.14 -16.18 9.32
C VAL A 9 11.00 -15.24 8.47
N PRO A 10 10.96 -15.33 7.13
CA PRO A 10 11.68 -14.40 6.28
C PRO A 10 11.13 -13.00 6.55
N LYS A 11 11.89 -12.20 7.30
CA LYS A 11 11.60 -10.79 7.52
C LYS A 11 11.75 -10.10 6.18
N ARG A 12 10.71 -9.39 5.74
CA ARG A 12 10.77 -8.53 4.55
C ARG A 12 11.82 -7.46 4.82
N ALA A 13 13.02 -7.62 4.25
CA ALA A 13 14.02 -6.59 4.32
C ALA A 13 13.49 -5.37 3.54
N PRO A 14 13.57 -4.15 4.10
CA PRO A 14 13.18 -2.96 3.38
C PRO A 14 14.02 -2.81 2.11
N LEU A 15 13.42 -2.27 1.06
CA LEU A 15 14.11 -2.06 -0.21
C LEU A 15 15.31 -1.10 -0.01
N PRO A 16 16.45 -1.35 -0.67
CA PRO A 16 17.64 -0.53 -0.51
C PRO A 16 17.36 0.94 -0.82
N ALA A 17 17.80 1.85 0.07
CA ALA A 17 17.62 3.31 -0.10
C ALA A 17 18.44 3.91 -1.26
N ASN A 18 19.42 3.17 -1.78
CA ASN A 18 20.26 3.60 -2.90
C ASN A 18 19.58 3.43 -4.26
N LEU A 19 18.41 2.80 -4.32
CA LEU A 19 17.65 2.66 -5.55
C LEU A 19 16.85 3.95 -5.83
N PRO A 20 16.78 4.41 -7.08
CA PRO A 20 15.94 5.54 -7.45
C PRO A 20 14.49 5.26 -7.06
N ARG A 21 13.89 6.21 -6.34
CA ARG A 21 12.49 6.13 -5.90
C ARG A 21 11.60 6.99 -6.77
N ARG A 22 10.50 6.43 -7.26
CA ARG A 22 9.47 7.14 -8.04
C ARG A 22 8.17 7.17 -7.25
N GLU A 23 7.67 8.36 -6.93
CA GLU A 23 6.35 8.52 -6.30
C GLU A 23 5.25 8.49 -7.36
N ILE A 24 4.24 7.65 -7.15
CA ILE A 24 3.08 7.52 -8.02
C ILE A 24 1.85 7.71 -7.15
N ARG A 25 1.16 8.84 -7.33
CA ARG A 25 -0.06 9.15 -6.59
C ARG A 25 -1.26 8.66 -7.37
N HIS A 26 -2.03 7.77 -6.75
CA HIS A 26 -3.32 7.31 -7.25
C HIS A 26 -4.41 8.06 -6.50
N GLU A 27 -4.90 9.13 -7.11
CA GLU A 27 -6.07 9.83 -6.61
C GLU A 27 -7.34 9.18 -7.18
N PRO A 28 -8.35 8.90 -6.35
CA PRO A 28 -9.62 8.35 -6.84
C PRO A 28 -10.35 9.39 -7.69
N ASP A 29 -10.88 8.96 -8.84
CA ASP A 29 -11.64 9.82 -9.77
C ASP A 29 -12.92 10.41 -9.15
N SER A 30 -13.38 9.87 -8.04
CA SER A 30 -14.61 10.31 -7.37
C SER A 30 -14.49 10.21 -5.86
N THR A 31 -14.70 11.33 -5.18
CA THR A 31 -14.84 11.40 -3.72
C THR A 31 -16.26 11.13 -3.24
N THR A 32 -17.10 10.57 -4.12
CA THR A 32 -18.52 10.31 -3.86
C THR A 32 -18.72 8.81 -3.75
N CYS A 33 -19.23 8.35 -2.61
CA CYS A 33 -19.59 6.95 -2.42
C CYS A 33 -20.74 6.58 -3.37
N ALA A 34 -20.85 5.30 -3.73
CA ALA A 34 -22.00 4.76 -4.46
C ALA A 34 -23.36 5.03 -3.77
N CYS A 35 -23.38 5.34 -2.46
CA CYS A 35 -24.59 5.74 -1.73
C CYS A 35 -24.95 7.24 -1.85
N GLY A 36 -24.18 8.04 -2.59
CA GLY A 36 -24.43 9.48 -2.80
C GLY A 36 -23.84 10.41 -1.73
N CYS A 37 -23.20 9.85 -0.69
CA CYS A 37 -22.52 10.62 0.35
C CYS A 37 -21.06 10.94 -0.01
N GLN A 38 -20.53 12.03 0.54
CA GLN A 38 -19.13 12.41 0.39
C GLN A 38 -18.23 11.45 1.19
N MET A 39 -17.25 10.83 0.54
CA MET A 39 -16.27 9.97 1.22
C MET A 39 -15.38 10.81 2.11
N LYS A 40 -15.27 10.40 3.38
CA LYS A 40 -14.34 11.04 4.29
C LYS A 40 -12.93 10.56 3.95
N ARG A 41 -12.00 11.51 3.97
CA ARG A 41 -10.58 11.23 3.95
C ARG A 41 -10.19 10.53 5.28
N VAL A 42 -10.01 9.20 5.27
CA VAL A 42 -9.69 8.39 6.46
C VAL A 42 -8.21 8.01 6.57
N GLY A 43 -7.49 7.77 5.47
CA GLY A 43 -6.06 7.44 5.50
C GLY A 43 -5.41 7.38 4.12
N GLU A 44 -4.09 7.44 4.08
CA GLU A 44 -3.26 7.27 2.88
C GLU A 44 -2.55 5.91 3.00
N ASP A 45 -2.77 5.02 2.02
CA ASP A 45 -2.07 3.74 1.90
C ASP A 45 -0.81 3.93 1.05
N VAL A 46 0.30 3.37 1.52
CA VAL A 46 1.60 3.49 0.86
C VAL A 46 2.11 2.10 0.53
N ALA A 47 2.08 1.75 -0.75
CA ALA A 47 2.61 0.50 -1.27
C ALA A 47 3.97 0.72 -1.96
N GLU A 48 4.99 0.00 -1.55
CA GLU A 48 6.32 0.03 -2.18
C GLU A 48 6.50 -1.20 -3.08
N LYS A 49 6.88 -0.98 -4.34
CA LYS A 49 7.13 -2.04 -5.33
C LYS A 49 8.52 -1.88 -5.94
N LEU A 50 9.26 -2.98 -6.07
CA LEU A 50 10.54 -3.00 -6.78
C LEU A 50 10.28 -3.33 -8.25
N ASP A 51 10.49 -2.34 -9.12
CA ASP A 51 10.45 -2.50 -10.57
C ASP A 51 11.85 -2.87 -11.08
N TYR A 52 11.89 -3.86 -11.98
CA TYR A 52 13.13 -4.34 -12.58
C TYR A 52 13.06 -4.19 -14.09
N VAL A 53 13.84 -3.25 -14.61
CA VAL A 53 14.15 -3.10 -16.02
C VAL A 53 15.60 -3.58 -16.20
N PRO A 54 15.94 -4.38 -17.22
CA PRO A 54 17.30 -4.88 -17.39
C PRO A 54 18.36 -3.77 -17.27
N GLY A 55 19.18 -3.84 -16.21
CA GLY A 55 20.22 -2.86 -15.89
C GLY A 55 19.85 -1.78 -14.85
N VAL A 56 18.58 -1.65 -14.46
CA VAL A 56 18.11 -0.66 -13.48
C VAL A 56 17.03 -1.24 -12.56
N PHE A 57 17.25 -1.12 -11.26
CA PHE A 57 16.23 -1.38 -10.25
C PHE A 57 15.64 -0.04 -9.80
N THR A 58 14.32 0.09 -9.83
CA THR A 58 13.61 1.30 -9.38
C THR A 58 12.62 0.91 -8.31
N VAL A 59 12.47 1.74 -7.28
CA VAL A 59 11.44 1.54 -6.26
C VAL A 59 10.29 2.47 -6.54
N GLU A 60 9.14 1.92 -6.90
CA GLU A 60 7.91 2.68 -7.10
C GLU A 60 7.15 2.74 -5.77
N ARG A 61 6.90 3.96 -5.29
CA ARG A 61 6.11 4.23 -4.09
C ARG A 61 4.73 4.68 -4.53
N HIS A 62 3.78 3.76 -4.48
CA HIS A 62 2.39 3.97 -4.82
C HIS A 62 1.66 4.51 -3.60
N ILE A 63 1.21 5.75 -3.70
CA ILE A 63 0.45 6.44 -2.65
C ILE A 63 -1.00 6.41 -3.10
N GLN A 64 -1.85 5.67 -2.38
CA GLN A 64 -3.27 5.54 -2.69
C GLN A 64 -4.10 6.18 -1.59
N TRP A 65 -5.02 7.05 -1.97
CA TRP A 65 -5.94 7.62 -1.01
C TRP A 65 -7.07 6.62 -0.70
N ASP A 66 -7.21 6.18 0.55
CA ASP A 66 -8.34 5.36 0.97
C ASP A 66 -9.53 6.25 1.39
N GLY A 67 -10.57 6.23 0.56
CA GLY A 67 -11.89 6.75 0.90
C GLY A 67 -12.72 5.63 1.52
N ARG A 68 -13.00 5.69 2.82
CA ARG A 68 -13.99 4.76 3.39
C ARG A 68 -15.40 5.29 3.09
N PRO A 69 -16.24 4.53 2.38
CA PRO A 69 -17.67 4.81 2.39
C PRO A 69 -18.16 4.64 3.84
N HIS A 70 -19.10 5.47 4.27
CA HIS A 70 -19.76 5.24 5.56
C HIS A 70 -20.24 3.78 5.58
N LEU A 71 -19.80 3.02 6.59
CA LEU A 71 -20.34 1.70 6.90
C LEU A 71 -21.84 1.92 7.14
N VAL A 72 -22.65 1.67 6.11
CA VAL A 72 -24.10 1.58 6.27
C VAL A 72 -24.31 0.37 7.19
N PRO A 73 -24.90 0.53 8.38
CA PRO A 73 -25.25 -0.62 9.19
C PRO A 73 -26.27 -1.42 8.36
N SER A 74 -25.90 -2.65 7.99
CA SER A 74 -26.82 -3.59 7.36
C SER A 74 -28.05 -3.73 8.26
N LEU A 75 -29.20 -3.23 7.78
CA LEU A 75 -30.51 -3.53 8.37
C LEU A 75 -30.91 -4.96 8.02
#